data_AF-A0A7L0CPA4-F1
#
_entry.id   AF-A0A7L0CPA4-F1
#
_cell.length_a   1.000
_cell.length_b   1.000
_cell.length_c   1.000
_cell.angle_alpha   90.00
_cell.angle_beta   90.00
_cell.angle_gamma   90.00
#
_symmetry.space_group_name_H-M   'P 1'
#
loop_
_entity.id
_entity.type
_entity.pdbx_description
1 polymer ?
#
loop_
_entity_poly.entity_id
_entity_poly.type
_entity_poly.pdbx_seq_one_letter_code
_entity_poly.pdbx_strand_id
1 'polypeptide(L)'
;MQPCLLLVLALLGTASASHPAPHHSQEVPGMAEEGRWFHYAVVTKAHTYAGAQWHCREVLRGQLASVHSAARNQQLLNLARTYTHRRKLWIGAVTGRWGGKWGSHWEDASPWNYANWAPTYPHRLFTTCTTLSARDGLWRSKPCSQLHPFICQY
;
A
#
# COMPACT_ATOMS: atom_id res chain seq x y z
N MET A 1 -36.57 -38.95 -52.41
CA MET A 1 -36.89 -38.04 -53.52
C MET A 1 -36.75 -36.61 -53.03
N GLN A 2 -35.70 -35.92 -53.50
CA GLN A 2 -35.65 -34.46 -53.66
C GLN A 2 -35.57 -34.23 -55.19
N PRO A 3 -35.85 -33.04 -55.76
CA PRO A 3 -35.90 -31.70 -55.15
C PRO A 3 -37.06 -30.81 -55.66
N CYS A 4 -37.22 -29.60 -55.10
CA CYS A 4 -37.56 -28.43 -55.91
C CYS A 4 -37.18 -27.14 -55.16
N LEU A 5 -36.45 -26.28 -55.86
CA LEU A 5 -35.97 -24.97 -55.42
C LEU A 5 -37.12 -23.97 -55.29
N LEU A 6 -37.05 -23.04 -54.34
CA LEU A 6 -37.51 -21.66 -54.54
C LEU A 6 -36.57 -20.66 -53.84
N LEU A 7 -36.01 -19.77 -54.66
CA LEU A 7 -35.28 -18.55 -54.30
C LEU A 7 -36.29 -17.40 -54.14
N VAL A 8 -36.22 -16.63 -53.06
CA VAL A 8 -36.75 -15.25 -53.02
C VAL A 8 -35.78 -14.36 -52.23
N LEU A 9 -35.39 -13.24 -52.83
CA LEU A 9 -34.47 -12.24 -52.32
C LEU A 9 -35.18 -11.06 -51.63
N ALA A 10 -34.47 -10.52 -50.63
CA ALA A 10 -34.46 -9.16 -50.08
C ALA A 10 -35.64 -8.64 -49.23
N LEU A 11 -35.34 -8.13 -48.03
CA LEU A 11 -35.13 -6.69 -47.77
C LEU A 11 -34.58 -6.44 -46.35
N LEU A 12 -33.81 -5.35 -46.22
CA LEU A 12 -33.09 -4.89 -45.03
C LEU A 12 -34.02 -4.53 -43.85
N GLY A 13 -33.62 -4.92 -42.64
CA GLY A 13 -34.23 -4.47 -41.39
C GLY A 13 -33.25 -4.63 -40.23
N THR A 14 -32.74 -3.52 -39.73
CA THR A 14 -31.78 -3.39 -38.63
C THR A 14 -32.39 -3.78 -37.29
N ALA A 15 -31.64 -4.44 -36.40
CA ALA A 15 -31.50 -4.01 -35.00
C ALA A 15 -30.65 -4.97 -34.13
N SER A 16 -29.77 -4.33 -33.37
CA SER A 16 -29.22 -4.68 -32.05
C SER A 16 -28.37 -5.94 -31.88
N ALA A 17 -27.06 -5.66 -31.85
CA ALA A 17 -26.06 -6.41 -31.13
C ALA A 17 -26.45 -6.66 -29.67
N SER A 18 -26.22 -7.87 -29.19
CA SER A 18 -25.97 -8.14 -27.77
C SER A 18 -24.70 -8.99 -27.65
N HIS A 19 -23.56 -8.32 -27.88
CA HIS A 19 -22.29 -8.85 -27.38
C HIS A 19 -22.29 -8.71 -25.85
N PRO A 20 -21.98 -9.78 -25.09
CA PRO A 20 -21.72 -9.65 -23.67
C PRO A 20 -20.50 -8.73 -23.48
N ALA A 21 -20.66 -7.71 -22.63
CA ALA A 21 -19.63 -6.71 -22.39
C ALA A 21 -18.33 -7.35 -21.90
N PRO A 22 -17.15 -6.88 -22.35
CA PRO A 22 -15.88 -7.31 -21.81
C PRO A 22 -15.78 -6.88 -20.35
N HIS A 23 -15.41 -7.81 -19.46
CA HIS A 23 -15.04 -7.50 -18.09
C HIS A 23 -13.83 -6.55 -18.12
N HIS A 24 -14.11 -5.26 -18.00
CA HIS A 24 -13.07 -4.24 -17.88
C HIS A 24 -12.53 -4.30 -16.45
N SER A 25 -11.59 -5.22 -16.18
CA SER A 25 -10.65 -5.04 -15.08
C SER A 25 -9.80 -3.82 -15.41
N GLN A 26 -10.11 -2.68 -14.80
CA GLN A 26 -9.24 -1.50 -14.88
C GLN A 26 -7.96 -1.80 -14.11
N GLU A 27 -6.95 -2.30 -14.82
CA GLU A 27 -5.56 -2.26 -14.36
C GLU A 27 -5.12 -0.79 -14.38
N VAL A 28 -5.09 -0.17 -13.20
CA VAL A 28 -4.42 1.12 -13.03
C VAL A 28 -2.92 0.85 -13.08
N PRO A 29 -2.13 1.45 -13.99
CA PRO A 29 -0.69 1.29 -14.02
C PRO A 29 -0.06 2.03 -12.83
N GLY A 30 -0.12 1.40 -11.66
CA GLY A 30 0.77 1.74 -10.55
C GLY A 30 2.11 1.10 -10.87
N MET A 31 3.00 1.88 -11.49
CA MET A 31 4.40 1.58 -11.77
C MET A 31 4.95 0.54 -10.78
N ALA A 32 5.04 -0.71 -11.25
CA ALA A 32 5.68 -1.76 -10.51
C ALA A 32 7.17 -1.42 -10.49
N GLU A 33 7.67 -1.04 -9.32
CA GLU A 33 9.09 -1.20 -9.04
C GLU A 33 9.36 -2.71 -9.09
N GLU A 34 9.84 -3.18 -10.25
CA GLU A 34 10.37 -4.51 -10.55
C GLU A 34 9.61 -5.70 -9.92
N GLY A 35 8.46 -6.06 -10.49
CA GLY A 35 7.91 -7.43 -10.44
C GLY A 35 7.59 -8.04 -9.06
N ARG A 36 7.77 -7.31 -7.96
CA ARG A 36 7.59 -7.81 -6.60
C ARG A 36 6.28 -7.32 -6.03
N TRP A 37 5.32 -8.23 -5.97
CA TRP A 37 4.06 -8.03 -5.26
C TRP A 37 4.31 -8.22 -3.77
N PHE A 38 3.93 -7.25 -2.96
CA PHE A 38 3.96 -7.37 -1.50
C PHE A 38 2.55 -7.60 -0.99
N HIS A 39 2.40 -8.52 -0.03
CA HIS A 39 1.22 -8.60 0.80
C HIS A 39 1.37 -7.66 1.99
N TYR A 40 0.25 -7.14 2.49
CA TYR A 40 0.24 -6.27 3.66
C TYR A 40 -0.76 -6.77 4.70
N ALA A 41 -0.34 -6.75 5.96
CA ALA A 41 -1.20 -7.08 7.10
C ALA A 41 -1.20 -5.95 8.13
N VAL A 42 -2.38 -5.62 8.65
CA VAL A 42 -2.55 -4.68 9.77
C VAL A 42 -2.66 -5.48 11.05
N VAL A 43 -1.73 -5.25 11.98
CA VAL A 43 -1.77 -5.83 13.32
C VAL A 43 -2.28 -4.78 14.29
N THR A 44 -3.46 -5.03 14.84
CA THR A 44 -4.20 -4.06 15.70
C THR A 44 -3.70 -4.04 17.14
N LYS A 45 -3.10 -5.15 17.60
CA LYS A 45 -2.41 -5.22 18.90
C LYS A 45 -1.20 -4.30 18.87
N ALA A 46 -1.14 -3.37 19.81
CA ALA A 46 -0.11 -2.35 19.82
C ALA A 46 1.21 -2.88 20.39
N HIS A 47 2.32 -2.54 19.74
CA HIS A 47 3.68 -2.89 20.15
C HIS A 47 4.59 -1.66 20.08
N THR A 48 5.74 -1.73 20.77
CA THR A 48 6.85 -0.81 20.51
C THR A 48 7.34 -1.01 19.08
N TYR A 49 8.09 -0.06 18.53
CA TYR A 49 8.60 -0.21 17.17
C TYR A 49 9.42 -1.50 16.99
N ALA A 50 10.34 -1.77 17.92
CA ALA A 50 11.14 -3.00 17.91
C ALA A 50 10.26 -4.27 18.02
N GLY A 51 9.25 -4.25 18.88
CA GLY A 51 8.31 -5.37 19.00
C GLY A 51 7.45 -5.59 17.75
N ALA A 52 7.07 -4.50 17.06
CA ALA A 52 6.32 -4.55 15.81
C ALA A 52 7.18 -5.12 14.68
N GLN A 53 8.43 -4.65 14.55
CA GLN A 53 9.39 -5.19 13.58
C GLN A 53 9.68 -6.67 13.83
N TRP A 54 9.87 -7.06 15.10
CA TRP A 54 10.03 -8.47 15.49
C TRP A 54 8.81 -9.30 15.09
N HIS A 55 7.60 -8.81 15.34
CA HIS A 55 6.38 -9.52 14.96
C HIS A 55 6.29 -9.73 13.44
N CYS A 56 6.54 -8.70 12.64
CA CYS A 56 6.52 -8.85 11.19
C CYS A 56 7.57 -9.86 10.70
N ARG A 57 8.79 -9.85 11.28
CA ARG A 57 9.88 -10.78 10.93
C ARG A 57 9.57 -12.23 11.32
N GLU A 58 9.12 -12.45 12.54
CA GLU A 58 9.00 -13.81 13.08
C GLU A 58 7.66 -14.48 12.76
N VAL A 59 6.57 -13.71 12.75
CA VAL A 59 5.22 -14.26 12.56
C VAL A 59 4.83 -14.30 11.10
N LEU A 60 5.17 -13.26 10.33
CA LEU A 60 4.77 -13.11 8.93
C LEU A 60 5.90 -13.30 7.93
N ARG A 61 7.13 -13.58 8.40
CA ARG A 61 8.33 -13.70 7.55
C ARG A 61 8.55 -12.49 6.65
N GLY A 62 8.21 -11.32 7.17
CA GLY A 62 8.37 -10.04 6.50
C GLY A 62 8.95 -8.98 7.43
N GLN A 63 8.39 -7.78 7.39
CA GLN A 63 8.94 -6.62 8.07
C GLN A 63 7.91 -5.49 8.13
N LEU A 64 8.18 -4.41 8.86
CA LEU A 64 7.35 -3.22 8.78
C LEU A 64 7.35 -2.66 7.35
N ALA A 65 6.19 -2.17 6.92
CA ALA A 65 5.96 -1.77 5.54
C ALA A 65 6.81 -0.55 5.13
N SER A 66 7.45 -0.62 3.97
CA SER A 66 8.09 0.50 3.28
C SER A 66 7.14 1.11 2.25
N VAL A 67 7.36 2.39 1.92
CA VAL A 67 6.46 3.14 1.05
C VAL A 67 7.28 3.89 -0.01
N HIS A 68 7.09 3.48 -1.27
CA HIS A 68 7.86 3.96 -2.41
C HIS A 68 7.06 4.82 -3.39
N SER A 69 5.78 5.06 -3.12
CA SER A 69 4.93 5.87 -4.00
C SER A 69 3.69 6.39 -3.27
N ALA A 70 3.07 7.42 -3.83
CA ALA A 70 1.78 7.93 -3.35
C ALA A 70 0.67 6.87 -3.43
N ALA A 71 0.66 6.07 -4.50
CA ALA A 71 -0.30 4.97 -4.65
C ALA A 71 -0.15 3.93 -3.52
N ARG A 72 1.10 3.54 -3.19
CA ARG A 72 1.37 2.64 -2.07
C ARG A 72 0.96 3.26 -0.73
N ASN A 73 1.25 4.54 -0.51
CA ASN A 73 0.80 5.25 0.70
C ASN A 73 -0.73 5.25 0.84
N GLN A 74 -1.45 5.48 -0.26
CA GLN A 74 -2.91 5.48 -0.28
C GLN A 74 -3.49 4.09 0.01
N GLN A 75 -2.89 3.03 -0.53
CA GLN A 75 -3.26 1.65 -0.21
C GLN A 75 -3.12 1.36 1.28
N LEU A 76 -1.99 1.73 1.89
CA LEU A 76 -1.76 1.54 3.33
C LEU A 76 -2.72 2.37 4.20
N LEU A 77 -3.04 3.61 3.77
CA LEU A 77 -4.05 4.44 4.43
C LEU A 77 -5.43 3.76 4.42
N ASN A 78 -5.83 3.19 3.30
CA ASN A 78 -7.12 2.50 3.18
C ASN A 78 -7.17 1.29 4.13
N LEU A 79 -6.13 0.46 4.14
CA LEU A 79 -6.00 -0.65 5.11
C LEU A 79 -6.07 -0.14 6.56
N ALA A 80 -5.31 0.90 6.89
CA ALA A 80 -5.29 1.46 8.24
C ALA A 80 -6.68 1.96 8.69
N ARG A 81 -7.45 2.57 7.79
CA ARG A 81 -8.83 3.03 8.05
C ARG A 81 -9.79 1.88 8.30
N THR A 82 -9.66 0.78 7.56
CA THR A 82 -10.49 -0.42 7.73
C THR A 82 -10.35 -1.02 9.13
N TYR A 83 -9.13 -1.04 9.70
CA TYR A 83 -8.85 -1.84 10.90
C TYR A 83 -8.63 -1.07 12.20
N THR A 84 -8.43 0.26 12.17
CA THR A 84 -7.89 0.95 13.37
C THR A 84 -8.62 2.21 13.84
N HIS A 85 -9.87 2.47 13.46
CA HIS A 85 -10.66 3.62 13.94
C HIS A 85 -9.87 4.96 14.02
N ARG A 86 -9.09 5.30 12.99
CA ARG A 86 -8.26 6.53 12.91
C ARG A 86 -7.01 6.58 13.82
N ARG A 87 -6.46 5.44 14.26
CA ARG A 87 -5.19 5.39 15.00
C ARG A 87 -3.97 5.68 14.10
N LYS A 88 -2.81 5.77 14.74
CA LYS A 88 -1.49 5.87 14.10
C LYS A 88 -0.88 4.47 14.08
N LEU A 89 -0.27 4.08 12.97
CA LEU A 89 0.30 2.74 12.79
C LEU A 89 1.79 2.86 12.50
N TRP A 90 2.63 2.02 13.11
CA TRP A 90 4.04 1.93 12.70
C TRP A 90 4.16 1.48 11.24
N ILE A 91 5.08 2.14 10.52
CA ILE A 91 5.61 1.74 9.22
C ILE A 91 7.13 1.67 9.32
N GLY A 92 7.81 1.03 8.37
CA GLY A 92 9.21 0.62 8.46
C GLY A 92 10.26 1.73 8.39
N ALA A 93 9.89 2.99 8.61
CA ALA A 93 10.81 4.12 8.52
C ALA A 93 11.36 4.52 9.91
N VAL A 94 12.67 4.70 9.98
CA VAL A 94 13.39 5.25 11.14
C VAL A 94 14.12 6.53 10.74
N THR A 95 13.99 7.57 11.55
CA THR A 95 14.76 8.82 11.41
C THR A 95 15.83 8.89 12.51
N GLY A 96 17.09 8.95 12.11
CA GLY A 96 18.24 8.91 13.01
C GLY A 96 19.43 9.71 12.48
N ARG A 97 20.50 9.80 13.28
CA ARG A 97 21.75 10.44 12.89
C ARG A 97 22.76 9.40 12.41
N TRP A 98 23.19 9.51 11.16
CA TRP A 98 24.15 8.62 10.50
C TRP A 98 25.26 9.45 9.84
N GLY A 99 26.52 9.13 10.11
CA GLY A 99 27.65 9.91 9.58
C GLY A 99 27.59 11.40 9.92
N GLY A 100 27.08 11.74 11.11
CA GLY A 100 26.90 13.12 11.57
C GLY A 100 25.68 13.86 11.00
N LYS A 101 24.96 13.28 10.02
CA LYS A 101 23.79 13.89 9.35
C LYS A 101 22.50 13.21 9.76
N TRP A 102 21.41 13.98 9.86
CA TRP A 102 20.07 13.44 10.08
C TRP A 102 19.49 12.89 8.78
N GLY A 103 18.97 11.67 8.82
CA GLY A 103 18.37 11.00 7.67
C GLY A 103 17.28 10.03 8.09
N SER A 104 16.42 9.67 7.13
CA SER A 104 15.44 8.59 7.29
C SER A 104 15.79 7.45 6.36
N HIS A 105 15.53 6.23 6.80
CA HIS A 105 15.76 5.00 6.03
C HIS A 105 14.67 3.97 6.36
N TRP A 106 14.52 3.00 5.46
CA TRP A 106 13.62 1.87 5.64
C TRP A 106 14.33 0.66 6.27
N GLU A 107 13.61 -0.13 7.05
CA GLU A 107 14.10 -1.38 7.66
C GLU A 107 14.44 -2.50 6.66
N ASP A 108 13.90 -2.51 5.43
CA ASP A 108 14.34 -3.42 4.33
C ASP A 108 15.65 -2.97 3.68
N ALA A 109 16.18 -1.80 4.02
CA ALA A 109 17.23 -1.14 3.26
C ALA A 109 16.84 -0.80 1.80
N SER A 110 15.54 -0.75 1.50
CA SER A 110 15.06 -0.24 0.21
C SER A 110 15.35 1.27 0.06
N PRO A 111 15.37 1.80 -1.18
CA PRO A 111 15.68 3.20 -1.41
C PRO A 111 14.72 4.17 -0.70
N TRP A 112 15.26 5.25 -0.12
CA TRP A 112 14.48 6.37 0.39
C TRP A 112 14.08 7.31 -0.77
N ASN A 113 13.12 6.87 -1.60
CA ASN A 113 12.68 7.57 -2.82
C ASN A 113 11.31 8.27 -2.70
N TYR A 114 10.60 8.09 -1.58
CA TYR A 114 9.31 8.71 -1.34
C TYR A 114 9.15 9.11 0.11
N ALA A 115 8.45 10.23 0.34
CA ALA A 115 8.15 10.71 1.68
C ALA A 115 6.78 11.40 1.74
N ASN A 116 5.95 11.04 2.72
CA ASN A 116 4.65 11.68 2.95
C ASN A 116 4.54 12.30 4.35
N TRP A 117 5.59 13.03 4.77
CA TRP A 117 5.65 13.64 6.10
C TRP A 117 4.56 14.69 6.30
N ALA A 118 3.98 14.70 7.50
CA ALA A 118 3.21 15.85 7.95
C ALA A 118 4.11 17.09 8.09
N PRO A 119 3.56 18.32 8.00
CA PRO A 119 4.31 19.53 8.27
C PRO A 119 5.06 19.43 9.61
N THR A 120 6.29 19.94 9.63
CA THR A 120 7.23 19.92 10.77
C THR A 120 7.86 18.57 11.14
N TYR A 121 7.56 17.50 10.39
CA TYR A 121 8.19 16.19 10.54
C TYR A 121 9.22 15.90 9.42
N PRO A 122 10.17 14.97 9.64
CA PRO A 122 10.44 14.26 10.89
C PRO A 122 11.11 15.14 11.94
N HIS A 123 10.96 14.80 13.22
CA HIS A 123 11.74 15.44 14.28
C HIS A 123 13.19 14.96 14.21
N ARG A 124 14.14 15.90 14.12
CA ARG A 124 15.58 15.64 13.95
C ARG A 124 16.40 16.03 15.18
N LEU A 125 15.90 15.64 16.35
CA LEU A 125 16.53 15.95 17.65
C LEU A 125 17.09 14.70 18.33
N PHE A 126 16.39 13.57 18.18
CA PHE A 126 16.75 12.25 18.68
C PHE A 126 16.21 11.20 17.69
N THR A 127 16.66 9.94 17.82
CA THR A 127 16.18 8.87 16.95
C THR A 127 14.69 8.64 17.15
N THR A 128 13.93 8.67 16.07
CA THR A 128 12.48 8.48 16.08
C THR A 128 12.05 7.43 15.06
N CYS A 129 10.89 6.85 15.31
CA CYS A 129 10.25 5.87 14.45
C CYS A 129 9.00 6.47 13.81
N THR A 130 8.58 5.92 12.69
CA THR A 130 7.58 6.56 11.83
C THR A 130 6.21 5.91 11.94
N THR A 131 5.19 6.72 12.18
CA THR A 131 3.80 6.29 12.10
C THR A 131 3.09 6.86 10.88
N LEU A 132 2.28 6.04 10.21
CA LEU A 132 1.25 6.48 9.27
C LEU A 132 -0.03 6.78 10.05
N SER A 133 -0.62 7.96 9.83
CA SER A 133 -1.89 8.34 10.45
C SER A 133 -3.07 7.90 9.59
N ALA A 134 -3.96 7.07 10.14
CA ALA A 134 -5.17 6.63 9.43
C ALA A 134 -6.17 7.78 9.18
N ARG A 135 -5.96 8.96 9.79
CA ARG A 135 -6.79 10.15 9.54
C ARG A 135 -6.50 10.76 8.17
N ASP A 136 -5.23 11.02 7.87
CA ASP A 136 -4.78 11.87 6.76
C ASP A 136 -3.71 11.23 5.87
N GLY A 137 -3.24 10.02 6.21
CA GLY A 137 -2.17 9.33 5.47
C GLY A 137 -0.77 9.92 5.67
N LEU A 138 -0.65 11.00 6.44
CA LEU A 138 0.61 11.70 6.66
C LEU A 138 1.44 11.01 7.74
N TRP A 139 2.75 11.01 7.53
CA TRP A 139 3.72 10.38 8.40
C TRP A 139 4.13 11.31 9.53
N ARG A 140 4.28 10.74 10.72
CA ARG A 140 4.72 11.47 11.92
C ARG A 140 5.74 10.65 12.68
N SER A 141 6.84 11.28 13.03
CA SER A 141 7.83 10.74 13.95
C SER A 141 7.26 10.61 15.36
N LYS A 142 7.59 9.50 16.01
CA LYS A 142 7.24 9.20 17.40
C LYS A 142 8.43 8.56 18.12
N PRO A 143 8.55 8.73 19.44
CA PRO A 143 9.46 7.93 20.24
C PRO A 143 9.20 6.44 20.01
N CYS A 144 10.24 5.68 19.69
CA CYS A 144 10.13 4.27 19.29
C CYS A 144 9.59 3.35 20.40
N SER A 145 9.63 3.79 21.65
CA SER A 145 9.07 3.10 22.82
C SER A 145 7.55 3.22 22.94
N GLN A 146 6.89 4.07 22.14
CA GLN A 146 5.43 4.15 22.17
C GLN A 146 4.77 2.88 21.63
N LEU A 147 3.60 2.53 22.15
CA LEU A 147 2.82 1.42 21.67
C LEU A 147 1.87 1.88 20.56
N HIS A 148 2.03 1.35 19.35
CA HIS A 148 1.09 1.57 18.24
C HIS A 148 0.77 0.25 17.54
N PRO A 149 -0.43 0.11 16.94
CA PRO A 149 -0.68 -0.89 15.91
C PRO A 149 0.29 -0.68 14.74
N PHE A 150 0.39 -1.62 13.81
CA PHE A 150 1.43 -1.55 12.78
C PHE A 150 1.03 -2.28 11.50
N ILE A 151 1.74 -1.95 10.42
CA ILE A 151 1.55 -2.55 9.10
C ILE A 151 2.80 -3.34 8.75
N CYS A 152 2.64 -4.64 8.53
CA CYS A 152 3.68 -5.49 7.98
C CYS A 152 3.55 -5.57 6.45
N GLN A 153 4.68 -5.76 5.77
CA GLN A 153 4.78 -6.24 4.39
C GLN A 153 5.53 -7.57 4.36
N TYR A 154 5.12 -8.49 3.49
CA TYR A 154 5.73 -9.81 3.32
C TYR A 154 5.44 -10.39 1.92
#